data_AF-A0A976Q3V3-F1
#
_entry.id   AF-A0A976Q3V3-F1
#
_cell.length_a   1.000
_cell.length_b   1.000
_cell.length_c   1.000
_cell.angle_alpha   90.00
_cell.angle_beta   90.00
_cell.angle_gamma   90.00
#
_symmetry.space_group_name_H-M   'P 1'
#
loop_
_entity.id
_entity.type
_entity.pdbx_description
1 polymer ?
#
loop_
_entity_poly.entity_id
_entity_poly.type
_entity_poly.pdbx_seq_one_letter_code
_entity_poly.pdbx_strand_id
1 'polypeptide(L)'
;MRARIAWAPVSVLAERVRRRYIQIQRMKMAFILFQDPTVLVCICKGLSDRRIREEIRRGCTTLRSLQQSCGAGTDCGQCARQVRSMIDTTARTHARDAGEHRPTMPRT
;
A
#
# COMPACT_ATOMS: atom_id res chain seq x y z
N MET A 1 3.11 8.89 -63.90
CA MET A 1 2.60 7.56 -63.50
C MET A 1 3.19 7.15 -62.16
N ARG A 2 2.32 7.06 -61.14
CA ARG A 2 2.42 6.30 -59.88
C ARG A 2 3.65 6.46 -58.97
N ALA A 3 3.42 7.18 -57.87
CA ALA A 3 4.24 7.22 -56.67
C ALA A 3 4.40 5.82 -56.03
N ARG A 4 5.64 5.42 -55.75
CA ARG A 4 5.97 4.28 -54.89
C ARG A 4 6.12 4.79 -53.45
N ILE A 5 5.00 4.82 -52.73
CA ILE A 5 5.03 4.94 -51.27
C ILE A 5 5.55 3.60 -50.74
N ALA A 6 6.80 3.58 -50.30
CA ALA A 6 7.43 2.44 -49.63
C ALA A 6 6.72 2.22 -48.29
N TRP A 7 5.81 1.26 -48.26
CA TRP A 7 5.24 0.71 -47.03
C TRP A 7 6.38 0.26 -46.12
N ALA A 8 6.56 0.95 -44.99
CA ALA A 8 7.35 0.42 -43.88
C ALA A 8 6.71 -0.93 -43.45
N PRO A 9 7.51 -2.00 -43.27
CA PRO A 9 6.97 -3.31 -42.96
C PRO A 9 6.25 -3.28 -41.61
N VAL A 10 5.10 -3.96 -41.54
CA VAL A 10 4.21 -4.10 -40.37
C VAL A 10 4.96 -4.53 -39.09
N SER A 11 6.15 -5.13 -39.23
CA SER A 11 7.07 -5.48 -38.14
C SER A 11 7.61 -4.27 -37.35
N VAL A 12 7.90 -3.14 -37.99
CA VAL A 12 8.46 -1.95 -37.31
C VAL A 12 7.42 -1.25 -36.43
N LEU A 13 6.14 -1.28 -36.85
CA LEU A 13 5.02 -0.77 -36.05
C LEU A 13 4.75 -1.69 -34.84
N ALA A 14 4.87 -3.01 -35.00
CA ALA A 14 4.75 -3.99 -33.93
C ALA A 14 5.89 -3.91 -32.89
N GLU A 15 7.11 -3.55 -33.31
CA GLU A 15 8.27 -3.38 -32.44
C GLU A 15 8.17 -2.11 -31.57
N ARG A 16 7.68 -1.00 -32.15
CA ARG A 16 7.42 0.26 -31.41
C ARG A 16 6.31 0.11 -30.39
N VAL A 17 5.23 -0.58 -30.74
CA VAL A 17 4.14 -0.89 -29.79
C VAL A 17 4.62 -1.84 -28.71
N ARG A 18 5.41 -2.89 -29.03
CA ARG A 18 6.03 -3.79 -28.04
C ARG A 18 6.96 -3.08 -27.06
N ARG A 19 7.87 -2.20 -27.53
CA ARG A 19 8.77 -1.43 -26.64
C ARG A 19 8.00 -0.48 -25.73
N ARG A 20 6.98 0.20 -26.26
CA ARG A 20 6.11 1.10 -25.48
C ARG A 20 5.25 0.31 -24.48
N TYR A 21 4.76 -0.86 -24.87
CA TYR A 21 4.03 -1.78 -24.00
C TYR A 21 4.91 -2.34 -22.88
N ILE A 22 6.12 -2.81 -23.16
CA ILE A 22 7.07 -3.29 -22.14
C ILE A 22 7.42 -2.16 -21.15
N GLN A 23 7.59 -0.92 -21.62
CA GLN A 23 7.88 0.23 -20.76
C GLN A 23 6.69 0.61 -19.86
N ILE A 24 5.47 0.61 -20.40
CA ILE A 24 4.22 0.81 -19.64
C ILE A 24 4.00 -0.34 -18.64
N GLN A 25 4.26 -1.59 -19.04
CA GLN A 25 4.12 -2.77 -18.20
C GLN A 25 5.16 -2.81 -17.07
N ARG A 26 6.40 -2.34 -17.28
CA ARG A 26 7.40 -2.17 -16.19
C ARG A 26 6.93 -1.16 -15.15
N MET A 27 6.28 -0.05 -15.56
CA MET A 27 5.64 0.89 -14.64
C MET A 27 4.42 0.29 -13.92
N LYS A 28 3.57 -0.48 -14.62
CA LYS A 28 2.43 -1.19 -14.02
C LYS A 28 2.88 -2.26 -13.03
N MET A 29 3.97 -2.97 -13.30
CA MET A 29 4.57 -3.95 -12.38
C MET A 29 5.18 -3.28 -11.16
N ALA A 30 5.89 -2.16 -11.32
CA ALA A 30 6.32 -1.35 -10.19
C ALA A 30 5.12 -0.85 -9.36
N PHE A 31 4.00 -0.49 -10.00
CA PHE A 31 2.79 -0.04 -9.32
C PHE A 31 2.07 -1.17 -8.56
N ILE A 32 1.96 -2.36 -9.16
CA ILE A 32 1.37 -3.56 -8.50
C ILE A 32 2.24 -4.02 -7.33
N LEU A 33 3.57 -3.96 -7.45
CA LEU A 33 4.50 -4.31 -6.37
C LEU A 33 4.61 -3.24 -5.28
N PHE A 34 4.19 -1.99 -5.54
CA PHE A 34 4.21 -0.88 -4.58
C PHE A 34 2.89 -0.71 -3.82
N GLN A 35 1.83 -1.43 -4.23
CA GLN A 35 0.59 -1.51 -3.47
C GLN A 35 0.67 -2.67 -2.49
N ASP A 36 1.16 -2.38 -1.28
CA ASP A 36 1.01 -3.27 -0.11
C ASP A 36 -0.43 -3.81 -0.10
N PRO A 37 -0.66 -5.13 -0.15
CA PRO A 37 -1.99 -5.70 -0.13
C PRO A 37 -2.62 -5.40 1.22
N THR A 38 -3.45 -4.36 1.27
CA THR A 38 -4.15 -3.99 2.50
C THR A 38 -5.24 -5.01 2.79
N VAL A 39 -5.12 -5.71 3.91
CA VAL A 39 -6.13 -6.67 4.38
C VAL A 39 -7.16 -5.93 5.22
N LEU A 40 -8.45 -6.13 4.94
CA LEU A 40 -9.51 -5.63 5.81
C LEU A 40 -9.54 -6.43 7.12
N VAL A 41 -9.37 -5.72 8.24
CA VAL A 41 -9.38 -6.30 9.58
C VAL A 41 -10.74 -6.11 10.24
N CYS A 42 -11.33 -4.92 10.09
CA CYS A 42 -12.67 -4.64 10.63
C CYS A 42 -13.65 -4.41 9.48
N ILE A 43 -14.54 -5.37 9.26
CA ILE A 43 -15.55 -5.28 8.19
C ILE A 43 -16.62 -4.26 8.55
N CYS A 44 -17.08 -4.22 9.80
CA CYS A 44 -18.15 -3.31 10.23
C CYS A 44 -17.81 -1.83 10.01
N LYS A 45 -16.54 -1.45 10.18
CA LYS A 45 -16.05 -0.07 9.99
C LYS A 45 -15.20 0.11 8.72
N GLY A 46 -15.04 -0.93 7.90
CA GLY A 46 -14.21 -0.88 6.69
C GLY A 46 -12.73 -0.55 6.94
N LEU A 47 -12.15 -1.01 8.06
CA LEU A 47 -10.77 -0.67 8.43
C LEU A 47 -9.77 -1.71 7.92
N SER A 48 -8.75 -1.21 7.23
CA SER A 48 -7.60 -2.02 6.80
C SER A 48 -6.52 -2.14 7.87
N ASP A 49 -5.71 -3.18 7.75
CA ASP A 49 -4.53 -3.43 8.56
C ASP A 49 -3.55 -2.24 8.52
N ARG A 50 -3.31 -1.67 7.33
CA ARG A 50 -2.51 -0.46 7.15
C ARG A 50 -3.04 0.71 7.97
N ARG A 51 -4.36 0.94 7.94
CA ARG A 51 -4.97 2.04 8.70
C ARG A 51 -4.84 1.81 10.20
N ILE A 52 -5.06 0.59 10.67
CA ILE A 52 -4.93 0.26 12.09
C ILE A 52 -3.48 0.40 12.55
N ARG A 53 -2.49 -0.03 11.76
CA ARG A 53 -1.06 0.20 12.06
C ARG A 53 -0.69 1.68 12.06
N GLU A 54 -1.32 2.49 11.20
CA GLU A 54 -1.14 3.94 11.24
C GLU A 54 -1.66 4.56 12.54
N GLU A 55 -2.84 4.16 13.00
CA GLU A 55 -3.38 4.62 14.28
C GLU A 55 -2.53 4.17 15.48
N ILE A 56 -1.99 2.94 15.43
CA ILE A 56 -1.03 2.47 16.44
C ILE A 56 0.23 3.34 16.42
N ARG A 57 0.77 3.67 15.25
CA ARG A 57 1.92 4.57 15.09
C ARG A 57 1.66 5.99 15.59
N ARG A 58 0.42 6.46 15.53
CA ARG A 58 -0.01 7.74 16.11
C ARG A 58 -0.09 7.72 17.64
N GLY A 59 0.15 6.57 18.27
CA GLY A 59 0.17 6.40 19.73
C GLY A 59 -0.99 5.58 20.29
N CYS A 60 -1.85 5.00 19.45
CA CYS A 60 -2.93 4.12 19.93
C CYS A 60 -2.38 2.74 20.33
N THR A 61 -1.89 2.62 21.57
CA THR A 61 -1.28 1.38 22.09
C THR A 61 -2.24 0.46 22.84
N THR A 62 -3.55 0.76 22.87
CA THR A 62 -4.55 -0.07 23.53
C THR A 62 -5.77 -0.26 22.64
N LEU A 63 -6.51 -1.34 22.85
CA LEU A 63 -7.77 -1.54 22.11
C LEU A 63 -8.76 -0.40 22.38
N ARG A 64 -8.79 0.12 23.61
CA ARG A 64 -9.68 1.23 23.98
C ARG A 64 -9.34 2.51 23.22
N SER A 65 -8.06 2.85 23.08
CA SER A 65 -7.66 4.03 22.30
C SER A 65 -7.94 3.85 20.81
N LEU A 66 -7.80 2.64 20.25
CA LEU A 66 -8.22 2.37 18.88
C LEU A 66 -9.73 2.44 18.69
N GLN A 67 -10.53 1.95 19.64
CA GLN A 67 -11.98 2.09 19.62
C GLN A 67 -12.39 3.58 19.61
N GLN A 68 -11.68 4.42 20.37
CA GLN A 68 -11.92 5.86 20.39
C GLN A 68 -11.44 6.58 19.13
N SER A 69 -10.30 6.18 18.57
CA SER A 69 -9.71 6.84 17.39
C SER A 69 -10.45 6.46 16.09
N CYS A 70 -10.68 5.16 15.86
CA CYS A 70 -11.19 4.65 14.59
C CYS A 70 -12.40 3.71 14.71
N GLY A 71 -12.90 3.43 15.92
CA GLY A 71 -14.09 2.59 16.11
C GLY A 71 -13.85 1.10 15.92
N ALA A 72 -12.60 0.64 15.82
CA ALA A 72 -12.30 -0.77 15.61
C ALA A 72 -12.80 -1.63 16.78
N GLY A 73 -13.69 -2.59 16.51
CA GLY A 73 -14.18 -3.54 17.52
C GLY A 73 -15.24 -2.97 18.47
N THR A 74 -15.97 -1.93 18.07
CA THR A 74 -17.15 -1.41 18.81
C THR A 74 -18.48 -2.04 18.40
N ASP A 75 -18.55 -2.67 17.21
CA ASP A 75 -19.75 -3.37 16.73
C ASP A 75 -19.69 -4.86 17.11
N CYS A 76 -19.49 -5.76 16.13
CA CYS A 76 -19.54 -7.22 16.37
C CYS A 76 -18.35 -7.79 17.18
N GLY A 77 -17.30 -7.00 17.41
CA GLY A 77 -16.13 -7.39 18.21
C GLY A 77 -15.18 -8.44 17.60
N GLN A 78 -15.51 -9.05 16.45
CA GLN A 78 -14.72 -10.13 15.81
C GLN A 78 -13.25 -9.74 15.56
N CYS A 79 -13.01 -8.49 15.15
CA CYS A 79 -11.66 -8.00 14.87
C CYS A 79 -10.82 -7.76 16.13
N ALA A 80 -11.39 -7.74 17.33
CA ALA A 80 -10.71 -7.31 18.55
C ALA A 80 -9.50 -8.18 18.92
N ARG A 81 -9.56 -9.49 18.68
CA ARG A 81 -8.42 -10.40 18.91
C ARG A 81 -7.26 -10.08 17.97
N GLN A 82 -7.55 -9.92 16.68
CA GLN A 82 -6.54 -9.60 15.67
C GLN A 82 -5.95 -8.20 15.90
N VAL A 83 -6.78 -7.21 16.25
CA VAL A 83 -6.32 -5.87 16.60
C VAL A 83 -5.34 -5.89 17.78
N ARG A 84 -5.64 -6.63 18.85
CA ARG A 84 -4.71 -6.78 19.99
C ARG A 84 -3.38 -7.40 19.56
N SER A 85 -3.41 -8.45 18.73
CA SER A 85 -2.19 -9.07 18.18
C SER A 85 -1.37 -8.08 17.33
N MET A 86 -2.04 -7.21 16.56
CA MET A 86 -1.36 -6.17 15.78
C MET A 86 -0.72 -5.10 16.67
N ILE A 87 -1.38 -4.65 17.74
CA ILE A 87 -0.79 -3.71 18.72
C ILE A 87 0.51 -4.29 19.28
N ASP A 88 0.46 -5.53 19.76
CA ASP A 88 1.57 -6.23 20.38
C ASP A 88 2.73 -6.46 19.39
N THR A 89 2.41 -6.85 18.16
CA THR A 89 3.42 -7.06 17.11
C THR A 89 4.05 -5.74 16.67
N THR A 90 3.25 -4.69 16.51
CA THR A 90 3.73 -3.37 16.08
C THR A 90 4.62 -2.75 17.16
N ALA A 91 4.29 -2.92 18.44
CA ALA A 91 5.15 -2.51 19.55
C ALA A 91 6.54 -3.19 19.50
N ARG A 92 6.60 -4.48 19.13
CA ARG A 92 7.86 -5.21 18.94
C ARG A 92 8.63 -4.76 17.70
N THR A 93 7.95 -4.49 16.59
CA THR A 93 8.60 -4.04 15.35
C THR A 93 9.19 -2.64 15.49
N HIS A 94 8.51 -1.73 16.21
CA HIS A 94 9.06 -0.40 16.52
C HIS A 94 10.37 -0.43 17.31
N ALA A 95 10.59 -1.44 18.14
CA ALA A 95 11.88 -1.62 18.82
C ALA A 95 13.03 -1.95 17.84
N ARG A 96 12.72 -2.49 16.66
CA ARG A 96 13.70 -2.80 15.59
C ARG A 96 13.86 -1.64 14.60
N ASP A 97 12.76 -0.96 14.26
CA ASP A 97 12.75 0.13 13.28
C ASP A 97 13.23 1.49 13.85
N ALA A 98 13.30 1.63 15.18
CA ALA A 98 13.86 2.80 15.86
C ALA A 98 15.37 3.01 15.60
N GLY A 99 16.04 2.05 14.94
CA GLY A 99 17.42 2.22 14.46
C GLY A 99 17.55 2.89 13.07
N GLU A 100 16.48 2.98 12.26
CA GLU A 100 16.60 3.38 10.85
C GLU A 100 15.77 4.64 10.50
N HIS A 101 14.65 4.91 11.19
CA HIS A 101 13.80 6.05 10.82
C HIS A 101 14.18 7.33 11.57
N ARG A 102 15.16 8.08 11.05
CA ARG A 102 15.39 9.48 11.42
C ARG A 102 14.25 10.34 10.83
N PRO A 103 13.31 10.90 11.64
CA PRO A 103 12.35 11.84 11.10
C PRO A 103 13.10 13.12 10.75
N THR A 104 13.17 13.45 9.46
CA THR A 104 13.63 14.77 9.01
C THR A 104 12.59 15.80 9.43
N MET A 105 12.95 16.64 10.40
CA MET A 105 12.26 17.89 10.69
C MET A 105 12.17 18.76 9.43
N PRO A 106 11.04 19.42 9.15
CA PRO A 106 11.04 20.58 8.27
C PRO A 106 11.77 21.72 8.99
N ARG A 107 12.90 22.14 8.44
CA ARG A 107 13.59 23.37 8.85
C ARG A 107 12.75 24.55 8.36
N THR A 108 12.10 25.26 9.28
CA THR A 108 11.77 26.68 9.10
C THR A 108 13.02 27.52 9.07
#